data_AF-A0A0B6Y9E8-F1
#
_entry.id   AF-A0A0B6Y9E8-F1
#
_cell.length_a   1.000
_cell.length_b   1.000
_cell.length_c   1.000
_cell.angle_alpha   90.00
_cell.angle_beta   90.00
_cell.angle_gamma   90.00
#
_symmetry.space_group_name_H-M   'P 1'
#
loop_
_entity.id
_entity.type
_entity.pdbx_description
1 polymer ?
#
loop_
_entity_poly.entity_id
_entity_poly.type
_entity_poly.pdbx_seq_one_letter_code
_entity_poly.pdbx_strand_id
1 'polypeptide(L)'
;KLMQLLQGFLTEPDASPARFSNRLLEDVMSLLDALGVWDTDVAGSWTEMIHRGFSVLLAFCKQRDLELVSLATVKLHTLVQTKFVSSSVEASYILGTLNSMVVQAIEANTDSYAYLVSVLKALIDKGQELLTISSQLPHLPKTSTSPTFCDDFKTYAFSDEWQKFISNYIGPQISHFMDSSFV
;
A
#
# COMPACT_ATOMS: atom_id res chain seq x y z
N LYS A 1 -13.93 14.39 -8.66
CA LYS A 1 -13.35 14.93 -9.91
C LYS A 1 -11.91 15.42 -9.76
N LEU A 2 -11.56 16.32 -8.83
CA LEU A 2 -10.16 16.76 -8.63
C LEU A 2 -9.21 15.59 -8.31
N MET A 3 -9.55 14.77 -7.31
CA MET A 3 -8.74 13.59 -6.94
C MET A 3 -8.59 12.56 -8.06
N GLN A 4 -9.61 12.40 -8.91
CA GLN A 4 -9.54 11.54 -10.09
C GLN A 4 -8.55 12.08 -11.13
N LEU A 5 -8.58 13.39 -11.40
CA LEU A 5 -7.63 14.03 -12.33
C LEU A 5 -6.20 13.95 -11.80
N LEU A 6 -6.02 14.21 -10.50
CA LEU A 6 -4.73 14.08 -9.85
C LEU A 6 -4.20 12.65 -9.90
N GLN A 7 -5.03 11.67 -9.54
CA GLN A 7 -4.65 10.26 -9.63
C GLN A 7 -4.23 9.92 -11.05
N GLY A 8 -5.06 10.22 -12.06
CA GLY A 8 -4.73 9.98 -13.46
C GLY A 8 -3.40 10.60 -13.86
N PHE A 9 -3.19 11.88 -13.53
CA PHE A 9 -1.93 12.59 -13.78
C PHE A 9 -0.71 11.94 -13.09
N LEU A 10 -0.86 11.34 -11.91
CA LEU A 10 0.26 10.71 -11.21
C LEU A 10 0.49 9.25 -11.64
N THR A 11 -0.55 8.54 -12.09
CA THR A 11 -0.47 7.09 -12.37
C THR A 11 -0.42 6.73 -13.85
N GLU A 12 -0.30 7.72 -14.75
CA GLU A 12 -0.06 7.49 -16.18
C GLU A 12 1.20 6.62 -16.40
N PRO A 13 1.20 5.70 -17.39
CA PRO A 13 2.32 4.78 -17.62
C PRO A 13 3.67 5.46 -17.89
N ASP A 14 3.66 6.67 -18.41
CA ASP A 14 4.80 7.52 -18.75
C ASP A 14 4.93 8.73 -17.82
N ALA A 15 4.33 8.67 -16.63
CA ALA A 15 4.39 9.74 -15.64
C ALA A 15 5.85 10.07 -15.26
N SER A 16 6.23 11.32 -15.53
CA SER A 16 7.56 11.83 -15.17
C SER A 16 7.71 11.90 -13.64
N PRO A 17 8.86 11.53 -13.06
CA PRO A 17 9.15 11.74 -11.65
C PRO A 17 9.02 13.21 -11.21
N ALA A 18 9.17 14.17 -12.14
CA ALA A 18 9.00 15.60 -11.88
C ALA A 18 7.55 15.99 -11.50
N ARG A 19 6.58 15.09 -11.69
CA ARG A 19 5.18 15.28 -11.25
C ARG A 19 5.02 15.15 -9.72
N PHE A 20 6.00 14.57 -9.04
CA PHE A 20 5.96 14.30 -7.61
C PHE A 20 6.77 15.34 -6.84
N SER A 21 6.22 15.85 -5.74
CA SER A 21 6.92 16.75 -4.82
C SER A 21 6.38 16.59 -3.39
N ASN A 22 7.21 16.92 -2.40
CA ASN A 22 6.81 16.86 -0.99
C ASN A 22 5.58 17.74 -0.74
N ARG A 23 5.56 18.94 -1.35
CA ARG A 23 4.44 19.86 -1.25
C ARG A 23 3.14 19.27 -1.80
N LEU A 24 3.19 18.64 -2.98
CA LEU A 24 2.00 18.03 -3.56
C LEU A 24 1.45 16.92 -2.65
N LEU A 25 2.32 16.07 -2.11
CA LEU A 25 1.92 15.03 -1.16
C LEU A 25 1.26 15.64 0.09
N GLU A 26 1.89 16.64 0.71
CA GLU A 26 1.35 17.31 1.90
C GLU A 26 0.00 17.99 1.63
N ASP A 27 -0.11 18.74 0.53
CA ASP A 27 -1.33 19.47 0.17
C ASP A 27 -2.51 18.51 -0.08
N VAL A 28 -2.24 17.38 -0.74
CA VAL A 28 -3.27 16.37 -1.02
C VAL A 28 -3.71 15.64 0.24
N MET A 29 -2.77 15.26 1.10
CA MET A 29 -3.07 14.56 2.34
C MET A 29 -3.84 15.49 3.30
N SER A 30 -3.40 16.74 3.43
CA SER A 30 -4.09 17.75 4.23
C SER A 30 -5.50 18.04 3.72
N LEU A 31 -5.71 18.05 2.40
CA LEU A 31 -7.04 18.19 1.81
C LEU A 31 -7.96 17.02 2.18
N LEU A 32 -7.47 15.78 2.07
CA LEU A 32 -8.26 14.59 2.41
C LEU A 32 -8.60 14.54 3.90
N ASP A 33 -7.66 14.94 4.76
CA ASP A 33 -7.86 15.06 6.21
C ASP A 33 -8.89 16.15 6.55
N ALA A 34 -8.79 17.33 5.93
CA ALA A 34 -9.72 18.44 6.16
C ALA A 34 -11.16 18.12 5.70
N LEU A 35 -11.30 17.24 4.70
CA LEU A 35 -12.59 16.73 4.23
C LEU A 35 -13.14 15.58 5.10
N GLY A 36 -12.37 15.10 6.09
CA GLY A 36 -12.75 13.96 6.92
C GLY A 36 -12.89 12.66 6.12
N VAL A 37 -12.19 12.54 4.98
CA VAL A 37 -12.35 11.39 4.05
C VAL A 37 -12.05 10.08 4.75
N TRP A 38 -11.12 10.10 5.69
CA TRP A 38 -10.70 8.91 6.41
C TRP A 38 -11.56 8.58 7.62
N ASP A 39 -12.52 9.41 8.02
CA ASP A 39 -13.28 9.19 9.24
C ASP A 39 -14.43 8.20 9.04
N THR A 40 -14.36 7.08 9.76
CA THR A 40 -15.16 5.88 9.50
C THR A 40 -16.64 6.02 9.87
N ASP A 41 -17.00 7.02 10.69
CA ASP A 41 -18.40 7.26 11.11
C ASP A 41 -19.28 7.87 10.01
N VAL A 42 -18.68 8.34 8.91
CA VAL A 42 -19.38 8.91 7.74
C VAL A 42 -19.14 8.06 6.47
N ALA A 43 -18.52 6.88 6.62
CA ALA A 43 -17.83 6.13 5.56
C ALA A 43 -18.69 5.60 4.40
N GLY A 44 -20.02 5.75 4.45
CA GLY A 44 -20.87 5.43 3.31
C GLY A 44 -20.66 6.33 2.10
N SER A 45 -20.14 7.56 2.25
CA SER A 45 -20.07 8.55 1.16
C SER A 45 -18.71 8.73 0.49
N TRP A 46 -17.61 8.22 1.06
CA TRP A 46 -16.25 8.57 0.63
C TRP A 46 -15.41 7.40 0.10
N THR A 47 -15.97 6.21 -0.09
CA THR A 47 -15.22 5.01 -0.54
C THR A 47 -14.37 5.26 -1.79
N GLU A 48 -14.93 5.91 -2.81
CA GLU A 48 -14.17 6.28 -4.01
C GLU A 48 -12.98 7.20 -3.68
N MET A 49 -13.18 8.17 -2.79
CA MET A 49 -12.15 9.13 -2.39
C MET A 49 -11.02 8.45 -1.60
N ILE A 50 -11.37 7.52 -0.72
CA ILE A 50 -10.42 6.69 0.04
C ILE A 50 -9.55 5.88 -0.93
N HIS A 51 -10.17 5.17 -1.87
CA HIS A 51 -9.45 4.35 -2.86
C HIS A 51 -8.50 5.20 -3.71
N ARG A 52 -8.94 6.41 -4.13
CA ARG A 52 -8.08 7.35 -4.87
C ARG A 52 -6.96 7.92 -4.01
N GLY A 53 -7.22 8.21 -2.75
CA GLY A 53 -6.21 8.65 -1.78
C GLY A 53 -5.11 7.60 -1.60
N PHE A 54 -5.48 6.33 -1.41
CA PHE A 54 -4.50 5.24 -1.35
C PHE A 54 -3.73 5.07 -2.66
N SER A 55 -4.40 5.14 -3.81
CA SER A 55 -3.76 5.05 -5.13
C SER A 55 -2.71 6.14 -5.33
N VAL A 56 -3.04 7.39 -4.99
CA VAL A 56 -2.09 8.52 -5.02
C VAL A 56 -0.92 8.25 -4.07
N LEU A 57 -1.19 7.87 -2.82
CA LEU A 57 -0.15 7.66 -1.82
C LEU A 57 0.80 6.52 -2.21
N LEU A 58 0.27 5.42 -2.77
CA LEU A 58 1.06 4.32 -3.31
C LEU A 58 1.89 4.76 -4.52
N ALA A 59 1.41 5.68 -5.36
CA ALA A 59 2.20 6.25 -6.44
C ALA A 59 3.40 7.05 -5.93
N PHE A 60 3.27 7.77 -4.80
CA PHE A 60 4.40 8.41 -4.13
C PHE A 60 5.39 7.40 -3.54
N CYS A 61 4.91 6.29 -2.94
CA CYS A 61 5.78 5.22 -2.43
C CYS A 61 6.62 4.53 -3.53
N LYS A 62 6.18 4.59 -4.80
CA LYS A 62 6.90 4.02 -5.95
C LYS A 62 8.04 4.89 -6.48
N GLN A 63 8.20 6.11 -5.98
CA GLN A 63 9.22 7.03 -6.49
C GLN A 63 10.64 6.57 -6.12
N ARG A 64 11.63 7.10 -6.84
CA ARG A 64 13.06 6.80 -6.56
C ARG A 64 13.68 7.72 -5.53
N ASP A 65 13.05 8.86 -5.28
CA ASP A 65 13.50 9.82 -4.29
C ASP A 65 13.19 9.29 -2.88
N LEU A 66 14.23 8.97 -2.11
CA LEU A 66 14.10 8.36 -0.79
C LEU A 66 13.41 9.29 0.22
N GLU A 67 13.53 10.61 0.09
CA GLU A 67 12.82 11.54 0.98
C GLU A 67 11.32 11.47 0.72
N LEU A 68 10.92 11.46 -0.55
CA LEU A 68 9.52 11.29 -0.95
C LEU A 68 8.95 9.94 -0.52
N VAL A 69 9.70 8.86 -0.74
CA VAL A 69 9.27 7.50 -0.35
C VAL A 69 9.14 7.40 1.17
N SER A 70 10.10 7.92 1.93
CA SER A 70 10.04 7.93 3.39
C SER A 70 8.82 8.69 3.89
N LEU A 71 8.57 9.89 3.37
CA LEU A 71 7.41 10.68 3.76
C LEU A 71 6.07 9.99 3.42
N ALA A 72 5.96 9.45 2.20
CA ALA A 72 4.77 8.74 1.74
C ALA A 72 4.49 7.46 2.55
N THR A 73 5.54 6.68 2.84
CA THR A 73 5.42 5.45 3.64
C THR A 73 5.05 5.74 5.09
N VAL A 74 5.53 6.83 5.70
CA VAL A 74 5.10 7.26 7.05
C VAL A 74 3.60 7.57 7.08
N LYS A 75 3.10 8.33 6.09
CA LYS A 75 1.67 8.63 5.98
C LYS A 75 0.85 7.37 5.71
N LEU A 76 1.31 6.50 4.82
CA LEU A 76 0.64 5.24 4.51
C LEU A 76 0.59 4.32 5.73
N HIS A 77 1.69 4.22 6.48
CA HIS A 77 1.75 3.46 7.72
C HIS A 77 0.73 3.99 8.74
N THR A 78 0.66 5.31 8.89
CA THR A 78 -0.31 5.95 9.80
C THR A 78 -1.74 5.61 9.42
N LEU A 79 -2.08 5.67 8.12
CA LEU A 79 -3.40 5.29 7.63
C LEU A 79 -3.70 3.81 7.87
N VAL A 80 -2.78 2.90 7.55
CA VAL A 80 -2.95 1.45 7.78
C VAL A 80 -3.18 1.13 9.27
N GLN A 81 -2.54 1.86 10.18
CA GLN A 81 -2.70 1.65 11.62
C GLN A 81 -4.01 2.20 12.16
N THR A 82 -4.36 3.42 11.75
CA THR A 82 -5.46 4.21 12.33
C THR A 82 -6.80 3.95 11.65
N LYS A 83 -6.81 3.53 10.39
CA LYS A 83 -8.02 3.34 9.60
C LYS A 83 -8.30 1.86 9.39
N PHE A 84 -9.59 1.54 9.37
CA PHE A 84 -10.02 0.18 9.07
C PHE A 84 -9.95 -0.01 7.56
N VAL A 85 -9.08 -0.91 7.11
CA VAL A 85 -9.14 -1.41 5.74
C VAL A 85 -10.47 -2.15 5.61
N SER A 86 -11.35 -1.61 4.77
CA SER A 86 -12.78 -1.88 4.86
C SER A 86 -13.18 -3.20 4.22
N SER A 87 -12.30 -3.78 3.40
CA SER A 87 -12.54 -5.06 2.72
C SER A 87 -11.25 -5.80 2.39
N SER A 88 -11.34 -7.12 2.20
CA SER A 88 -10.21 -7.94 1.75
C SER A 88 -9.69 -7.49 0.39
N VAL A 89 -10.57 -6.96 -0.45
CA VAL A 89 -10.25 -6.48 -1.80
C VAL A 89 -9.39 -5.22 -1.73
N GLU A 90 -9.75 -4.26 -0.88
CA GLU A 90 -8.95 -3.05 -0.63
C GLU A 90 -7.59 -3.42 0.02
N ALA A 91 -7.59 -4.30 1.02
CA ALA A 91 -6.38 -4.80 1.64
C ALA A 91 -5.44 -5.47 0.63
N SER A 92 -5.99 -6.28 -0.27
CA SER A 92 -5.25 -6.97 -1.32
C SER A 92 -4.65 -6.00 -2.34
N TYR A 93 -5.38 -4.93 -2.69
CA TYR A 93 -4.87 -3.86 -3.55
C TYR A 93 -3.63 -3.19 -2.96
N ILE A 94 -3.71 -2.76 -1.70
CA ILE A 94 -2.59 -2.09 -1.02
C ILE A 94 -1.43 -3.08 -0.85
N LEU A 95 -1.70 -4.31 -0.38
CA LEU A 95 -0.68 -5.33 -0.12
C LEU A 95 0.04 -5.73 -1.40
N GLY A 96 -0.68 -6.00 -2.47
CA GLY A 96 -0.08 -6.40 -3.74
C GLY A 96 0.75 -5.29 -4.37
N THR A 97 0.29 -4.04 -4.25
CA THR A 97 1.05 -2.88 -4.72
C THR A 97 2.34 -2.71 -3.90
N LEU A 98 2.27 -2.79 -2.57
CA LEU A 98 3.45 -2.80 -1.69
C LEU A 98 4.40 -3.95 -2.01
N ASN A 99 3.87 -5.17 -2.20
CA ASN A 99 4.68 -6.33 -2.55
C ASN A 99 5.49 -6.10 -3.83
N SER A 100 4.87 -5.54 -4.87
CA SER A 100 5.59 -5.24 -6.13
C SER A 100 6.77 -4.28 -5.90
N MET A 101 6.60 -3.27 -5.04
CA MET A 101 7.65 -2.33 -4.68
C MET A 101 8.72 -2.98 -3.81
N VAL A 102 8.32 -3.82 -2.84
CA VAL A 102 9.23 -4.53 -1.93
C VAL A 102 10.12 -5.48 -2.72
N VAL A 103 9.56 -6.30 -3.61
CA VAL A 103 10.33 -7.24 -4.44
C VAL A 103 11.34 -6.47 -5.31
N GLN A 104 10.91 -5.41 -6.00
CA GLN A 104 11.81 -4.56 -6.79
C GLN A 104 12.92 -3.94 -5.91
N ALA A 105 12.58 -3.48 -4.71
CA ALA A 105 13.54 -2.88 -3.80
C ALA A 105 14.57 -3.89 -3.28
N ILE A 106 14.18 -5.16 -3.07
CA ILE A 106 15.09 -6.24 -2.70
C ILE A 106 16.02 -6.55 -3.87
N GLU A 107 15.48 -6.78 -5.07
CA GLU A 107 16.25 -7.13 -6.27
C GLU A 107 17.26 -6.04 -6.65
N ALA A 108 16.85 -4.77 -6.56
CA ALA A 108 17.71 -3.63 -6.82
C ALA A 108 18.57 -3.21 -5.61
N ASN A 109 18.45 -3.90 -4.47
CA ASN A 109 19.14 -3.61 -3.22
C ASN A 109 19.09 -2.12 -2.82
N THR A 110 17.88 -1.56 -2.80
CA THR A 110 17.62 -0.14 -2.51
C THR A 110 17.28 0.08 -1.03
N ASP A 111 17.64 1.25 -0.51
CA ASP A 111 17.32 1.64 0.87
C ASP A 111 15.81 1.81 1.11
N SER A 112 15.02 2.03 0.05
CA SER A 112 13.56 2.11 0.14
C SER A 112 12.92 0.83 0.67
N TYR A 113 13.62 -0.31 0.60
CA TYR A 113 13.14 -1.58 1.15
C TYR A 113 12.70 -1.46 2.62
N ALA A 114 13.51 -0.82 3.47
CA ALA A 114 13.23 -0.74 4.91
C ALA A 114 11.93 0.03 5.19
N TYR A 115 11.67 1.09 4.42
CA TYR A 115 10.43 1.85 4.52
C TYR A 115 9.22 1.02 4.08
N LEU A 116 9.32 0.38 2.91
CA LEU A 116 8.23 -0.36 2.30
C LEU A 116 7.85 -1.61 3.09
N VAL A 117 8.84 -2.39 3.53
CA VAL A 117 8.59 -3.63 4.29
C VAL A 117 7.99 -3.34 5.66
N SER A 118 8.32 -2.19 6.28
CA SER A 118 7.68 -1.77 7.52
C SER A 118 6.18 -1.54 7.34
N VAL A 119 5.77 -0.93 6.23
CA VAL A 119 4.34 -0.73 5.93
C VAL A 119 3.66 -2.06 5.59
N LEU A 120 4.30 -2.89 4.77
CA LEU A 120 3.80 -4.22 4.41
C LEU A 120 3.54 -5.07 5.66
N LYS A 121 4.50 -5.07 6.59
CA LYS A 121 4.39 -5.74 7.90
C LYS A 121 3.17 -5.24 8.67
N ALA A 122 3.01 -3.93 8.79
CA ALA A 122 1.87 -3.33 9.49
C ALA A 122 0.53 -3.74 8.86
N LEU A 123 0.46 -3.80 7.53
CA LEU A 123 -0.73 -4.22 6.81
C LEU A 123 -1.06 -5.71 7.05
N ILE A 124 -0.04 -6.57 7.05
CA ILE A 124 -0.20 -7.99 7.39
C ILE A 124 -0.67 -8.16 8.83
N ASP A 125 -0.09 -7.41 9.78
CA ASP A 125 -0.48 -7.41 11.20
C ASP A 125 -1.94 -6.99 11.37
N LYS A 126 -2.37 -5.96 10.65
CA LYS A 126 -3.75 -5.45 10.71
C LYS A 126 -4.74 -6.35 9.97
N GLY A 127 -4.31 -6.96 8.88
CA GLY A 127 -5.13 -7.76 7.96
C GLY A 127 -5.22 -9.26 8.30
N GLN A 128 -4.81 -9.69 9.51
CA GLN A 128 -4.76 -11.11 9.89
C GLN A 128 -6.06 -11.86 9.58
N GLU A 129 -7.19 -11.34 10.04
CA GLU A 129 -8.50 -11.94 9.82
C GLU A 129 -9.00 -11.68 8.39
N LEU A 130 -8.86 -10.43 7.93
CA LEU A 130 -9.42 -9.96 6.65
C LEU A 130 -8.83 -10.66 5.42
N LEU A 131 -7.53 -10.96 5.47
CA LEU A 131 -6.80 -11.67 4.42
C LEU A 131 -6.59 -13.15 4.74
N THR A 132 -7.17 -13.64 5.84
CA THR A 132 -7.01 -15.03 6.31
C THR A 132 -5.55 -15.47 6.43
N ILE A 133 -4.68 -14.57 6.91
CA ILE A 133 -3.21 -14.71 6.89
C ILE A 133 -2.76 -16.02 7.55
N SER A 134 -3.33 -16.39 8.69
CA SER A 134 -2.98 -17.62 9.41
C SER A 134 -3.24 -18.89 8.60
N SER A 135 -4.24 -18.88 7.72
CA SER A 135 -4.56 -20.01 6.84
C SER A 135 -3.76 -19.99 5.55
N GLN A 136 -3.46 -18.81 5.01
CA GLN A 136 -2.78 -18.66 3.72
C GLN A 136 -1.26 -18.75 3.84
N LEU A 137 -0.71 -18.27 4.95
CA LEU A 137 0.73 -18.06 5.17
C LEU A 137 1.20 -18.65 6.51
N PRO A 138 1.11 -19.97 6.72
CA PRO A 138 1.49 -20.61 7.98
C PRO A 138 2.98 -20.48 8.32
N HIS A 139 3.86 -20.23 7.34
CA HIS A 139 5.31 -20.09 7.55
C HIS A 139 5.80 -18.64 7.49
N LEU A 140 4.88 -17.66 7.50
CA LEU A 140 5.22 -16.25 7.53
C LEU A 140 6.12 -15.92 8.74
N PRO A 141 7.23 -15.18 8.56
CA PRO A 141 8.03 -14.70 9.68
C PRO A 141 7.19 -13.89 10.67
N LYS A 142 7.43 -14.09 11.96
CA LYS A 142 6.63 -13.44 13.00
C LYS A 142 6.74 -11.93 12.91
N THR A 143 5.64 -11.27 12.63
CA THR A 143 5.54 -9.82 12.50
C THR A 143 5.57 -9.12 13.86
N SER A 144 4.79 -9.55 14.85
CA SER A 144 4.58 -8.78 16.09
C SER A 144 5.72 -8.83 17.13
N THR A 145 6.70 -9.71 16.97
CA THR A 145 7.73 -9.96 18.00
C THR A 145 9.14 -10.23 17.46
N SER A 146 9.34 -10.27 16.14
CA SER A 146 10.66 -10.57 15.58
C SER A 146 11.44 -9.28 15.27
N PRO A 147 12.61 -9.05 15.89
CA PRO A 147 13.51 -7.96 15.49
C PRO A 147 14.10 -8.19 14.10
N THR A 148 14.02 -9.42 13.57
CA THR A 148 14.59 -9.83 12.28
C THR A 148 13.57 -9.91 11.15
N PHE A 149 12.29 -9.54 11.37
CA PHE A 149 11.26 -9.65 10.32
C PHE A 149 11.70 -9.01 9.00
N CYS A 150 12.31 -7.82 9.07
CA CYS A 150 12.82 -7.11 7.91
C CYS A 150 13.86 -7.93 7.12
N ASP A 151 14.73 -8.69 7.78
CA ASP A 151 15.74 -9.50 7.11
C ASP A 151 15.18 -10.85 6.65
N ASP A 152 14.40 -11.51 7.51
CA ASP A 152 13.75 -12.79 7.22
C ASP A 152 12.82 -12.66 6.01
N PHE A 153 12.11 -11.55 5.91
CA PHE A 153 11.17 -11.29 4.82
C PHE A 153 11.85 -11.16 3.46
N LYS A 154 13.12 -10.72 3.38
CA LYS A 154 13.86 -10.67 2.11
C LYS A 154 13.93 -12.03 1.44
N THR A 155 14.14 -13.07 2.23
CA THR A 155 14.21 -14.45 1.73
C THR A 155 12.80 -15.01 1.52
N TYR A 156 11.91 -14.78 2.49
CA TYR A 156 10.55 -15.30 2.44
C TYR A 156 9.72 -14.74 1.27
N ALA A 157 9.97 -13.50 0.83
CA ALA A 157 9.30 -12.89 -0.31
C ALA A 157 9.49 -13.69 -1.62
N PHE A 158 10.53 -14.51 -1.73
CA PHE A 158 10.76 -15.38 -2.89
C PHE A 158 10.38 -16.85 -2.66
N SER A 159 9.79 -17.16 -1.50
CA SER A 159 9.29 -18.50 -1.23
C SER A 159 8.06 -18.84 -2.08
N ASP A 160 7.88 -20.12 -2.39
CA ASP A 160 6.69 -20.61 -3.09
C ASP A 160 5.39 -20.24 -2.37
N GLU A 161 5.40 -20.23 -1.03
CA GLU A 161 4.23 -19.89 -0.21
C GLU A 161 3.80 -18.44 -0.48
N TRP A 162 4.71 -17.49 -0.33
CA TRP A 162 4.42 -16.08 -0.57
C TRP A 162 4.03 -15.82 -2.02
N GLN A 163 4.76 -16.40 -2.98
CA GLN A 163 4.47 -16.21 -4.41
C GLN A 163 3.09 -16.75 -4.78
N LYS A 164 2.69 -17.92 -4.28
CA LYS A 164 1.35 -18.48 -4.50
C LYS A 164 0.26 -17.64 -3.84
N PHE A 165 0.49 -17.12 -2.64
CA PHE A 165 -0.45 -16.21 -2.00
C PHE A 165 -0.66 -14.95 -2.83
N ILE A 166 0.44 -14.33 -3.31
CA ILE A 166 0.38 -13.16 -4.18
C ILE A 166 -0.35 -13.48 -5.49
N SER A 167 0.00 -14.57 -6.18
CA SER A 167 -0.56 -14.88 -7.49
C SER A 167 -2.01 -15.37 -7.43
N ASN A 168 -2.36 -16.21 -6.46
CA ASN A 168 -3.62 -16.97 -6.46
C ASN A 168 -4.69 -16.34 -5.57
N TYR A 169 -4.30 -15.61 -4.52
CA TYR A 169 -5.24 -15.01 -3.59
C TYR A 169 -5.33 -13.49 -3.76
N ILE A 170 -4.17 -12.81 -3.79
CA ILE A 170 -4.10 -11.35 -3.88
C ILE A 170 -4.38 -10.87 -5.31
N GLY A 171 -3.72 -11.46 -6.31
CA GLY A 171 -3.83 -11.08 -7.72
C GLY A 171 -5.27 -10.94 -8.23
N PRO A 172 -6.14 -11.96 -8.07
CA PRO A 172 -7.54 -11.87 -8.49
C PRO A 172 -8.32 -10.74 -7.81
N GLN A 173 -8.04 -10.47 -6.53
CA GLN A 173 -8.69 -9.39 -5.78
C GLN A 173 -8.24 -8.01 -6.26
N ILE A 174 -6.95 -7.84 -6.61
CA ILE A 174 -6.45 -6.60 -7.22
C ILE A 174 -7.19 -6.32 -8.52
N SER A 175 -7.32 -7.31 -9.41
CA SER A 175 -8.01 -7.12 -10.69
C SER A 175 -9.45 -6.66 -10.47
N HIS A 176 -10.17 -7.34 -9.57
CA HIS A 176 -11.53 -6.94 -9.20
C HIS A 176 -11.60 -5.53 -8.60
N PHE A 177 -10.63 -5.14 -7.76
CA PHE A 177 -10.56 -3.79 -7.20
C PHE A 177 -10.42 -2.73 -8.29
N MET A 178 -9.48 -2.95 -9.22
CA MET A 178 -9.20 -2.01 -10.31
C MET A 178 -10.42 -1.79 -11.20
N ASP A 179 -11.14 -2.87 -11.52
CA ASP A 179 -12.34 -2.83 -12.38
C ASP A 179 -13.55 -2.17 -11.69
N SER A 180 -13.62 -2.21 -10.35
CA SER A 180 -14.77 -1.69 -9.59
C SER A 180 -14.57 -0.30 -9.00
N SER A 181 -13.33 0.10 -8.75
CA SER A 181 -13.01 1.29 -7.94
C SER A 181 -12.51 2.50 -8.73
N PHE A 182 -12.04 2.29 -9.97
CA PHE A 182 -11.44 3.37 -10.77
C PHE A 182 -12.10 3.58 -12.14
N VAL A 183 -13.15 2.82 -12.45
CA VAL A 183 -13.99 2.95 -13.66
C VAL A 183 -15.01 4.08 -13.51
#